data_AF-A0A2A4K8T5-F1
#
_entry.id   AF-A0A2A4K8T5-F1
#
_cell.length_a   1.000
_cell.length_b   1.000
_cell.length_c   1.000
_cell.angle_alpha   90.00
_cell.angle_beta   90.00
_cell.angle_gamma   90.00
#
_symmetry.space_group_name_H-M   'P 1'
#
loop_
_entity.id
_entity.type
_entity.pdbx_description
1 polymer ?
#
loop_
_entity_poly.entity_id
_entity_poly.type
_entity_poly.pdbx_seq_one_letter_code
_entity_poly.pdbx_strand_id
1 'polypeptide(L)'
;TKCNVCNRSWKSLYVVRSRHVKAGLASKLKGTGVVSQRDLALTQFGFVGFSMLKPDKFGVRQLKEGDWDAYNYVWRVIGHMIGIEDRYNICRETFEETREVCQLLLERVYTPCLENVPEYFEHMARVMLDGMWSVNPTVETDGFLYWCRVLADVPGYIYTENDRLQLQAKLKKHLKGKSLDTGVDSTELMCKPAVDGLPKLAPRLLYYKDYDTVETAPYYKKLTLKARYKIFLYNLYMTIYSSYLGRLYFNLNFQFSVLLMRYFPYLAFFRFGVKKSLVNIFEEDPVDDTNPKTNSEYVKPYSPEPWYKAALSLIW
;
A
#
# COMPACT_ATOMS: atom_id res chain seq x y z
N THR A 1 5.34 -42.38 1.73
CA THR A 1 6.40 -41.60 1.05
C THR A 1 6.62 -40.32 1.83
N LYS A 2 7.65 -40.27 2.70
CA LYS A 2 7.98 -39.08 3.50
C LYS A 2 8.63 -38.05 2.57
N CYS A 3 7.92 -36.95 2.28
CA CYS A 3 8.49 -35.82 1.54
C CYS A 3 9.51 -35.11 2.44
N ASN A 4 10.79 -35.47 2.27
CA ASN A 4 11.90 -35.02 3.10
C ASN A 4 12.49 -33.66 2.65
N VAL A 5 11.67 -32.77 2.08
CA VAL A 5 12.05 -31.38 1.79
C VAL A 5 10.87 -30.47 2.13
N CYS A 6 10.59 -30.25 3.41
CA CYS A 6 9.81 -29.08 3.81
C CYS A 6 10.70 -27.85 3.64
N ASN A 7 10.71 -27.29 2.43
CA ASN A 7 11.40 -26.06 2.06
C ASN A 7 11.07 -24.94 3.08
N ARG A 8 12.04 -24.10 3.43
CA ARG A 8 11.90 -23.01 4.42
C ARG A 8 10.68 -22.12 4.14
N SER A 9 10.35 -21.91 2.87
CA SER A 9 9.15 -21.17 2.44
C SER A 9 7.85 -21.85 2.88
N TRP A 10 7.75 -23.18 2.76
CA TRP A 10 6.59 -23.95 3.19
C TRP A 10 6.40 -23.87 4.71
N LYS A 11 7.49 -24.03 5.46
CA LYS A 11 7.48 -23.87 6.93
C LYS A 11 7.01 -22.47 7.32
N SER A 12 7.46 -21.44 6.62
CA SER A 12 7.03 -20.04 6.85
C SER A 12 5.51 -19.88 6.63
N LEU A 13 4.99 -20.34 5.50
CA LEU A 13 3.55 -20.24 5.18
C LEU A 13 2.69 -21.00 6.20
N TYR A 14 3.13 -22.18 6.65
CA TYR A 14 2.44 -22.95 7.69
C TYR A 14 2.40 -22.20 9.03
N VAL A 15 3.50 -21.53 9.40
CA VAL A 15 3.58 -20.72 10.61
C VAL A 15 2.65 -19.50 10.52
N VAL A 16 2.62 -18.82 9.38
CA VAL A 16 1.68 -17.71 9.11
C VAL A 16 0.23 -18.18 9.25
N ARG A 17 -0.14 -19.29 8.60
CA ARG A 17 -1.49 -19.88 8.72
C ARG A 17 -1.83 -20.18 10.18
N SER A 18 -0.91 -20.79 10.92
CA SER A 18 -1.09 -21.11 12.34
C SER A 18 -1.31 -19.84 13.17
N ARG A 19 -0.55 -18.78 12.90
CA ARG A 19 -0.69 -17.47 13.58
C ARG A 19 -2.03 -16.81 13.26
N HIS A 20 -2.50 -16.84 12.01
CA HIS A 20 -3.84 -16.33 11.66
C HIS A 20 -4.95 -17.07 12.41
N VAL A 21 -4.86 -18.40 12.54
CA VAL A 21 -5.85 -19.19 13.30
C VAL A 21 -5.83 -18.80 14.78
N LYS A 22 -4.65 -18.74 15.40
CA LYS A 22 -4.51 -18.32 16.81
C LYS A 22 -5.04 -16.90 17.04
N ALA A 23 -4.65 -15.94 16.19
CA ALA A 23 -5.09 -14.55 16.27
C ALA A 23 -6.61 -14.43 16.06
N GLY A 24 -7.17 -15.19 15.12
CA GLY A 24 -8.62 -15.25 14.89
C GLY A 24 -9.39 -15.80 16.10
N LEU A 25 -8.88 -16.85 16.74
CA LEU A 25 -9.46 -17.39 17.97
C LEU A 25 -9.36 -16.39 19.13
N ALA A 26 -8.21 -15.75 19.31
CA ALA A 26 -8.03 -14.74 20.35
C ALA A 26 -8.95 -13.52 20.16
N SER A 27 -9.08 -13.03 18.92
CA SER A 27 -10.00 -11.93 18.57
C SER A 27 -11.46 -12.31 18.86
N LYS A 28 -11.84 -13.55 18.52
CA LYS A 28 -13.20 -14.07 18.81
C LYS A 28 -13.47 -14.14 20.31
N LEU A 29 -12.52 -14.62 21.10
CA LEU A 29 -12.64 -14.68 22.56
C LEU A 29 -12.74 -13.30 23.19
N LYS A 30 -12.09 -12.29 22.61
CA LYS A 30 -12.17 -10.88 23.04
C LYS A 30 -13.41 -10.14 22.51
N GLY A 31 -14.22 -10.78 21.66
CA GLY A 31 -15.40 -10.15 21.05
C GLY A 31 -15.07 -9.06 20.02
N THR A 32 -13.82 -8.96 19.55
CA THR A 32 -13.37 -7.92 18.60
C THR A 32 -13.48 -8.35 17.14
N GLY A 33 -13.89 -9.59 16.87
CA GLY A 33 -14.13 -10.12 15.53
C GLY A 33 -13.43 -11.44 15.27
N VAL A 34 -13.23 -11.79 14.01
CA VAL A 34 -12.48 -12.97 13.58
C VAL A 34 -11.71 -12.64 12.30
N VAL A 35 -10.54 -13.25 12.10
CA VAL A 35 -9.85 -13.21 10.81
C VAL A 35 -10.61 -14.12 9.84
N SER A 36 -11.38 -13.54 8.93
CA SER A 36 -12.22 -14.26 7.98
C SER A 36 -11.50 -14.57 6.65
N GLN A 37 -12.08 -15.46 5.84
CA GLN A 37 -11.63 -15.72 4.47
C GLN A 37 -11.58 -14.44 3.62
N ARG A 38 -12.56 -13.54 3.81
CA ARG A 38 -12.59 -12.22 3.17
C ARG A 38 -11.38 -11.39 3.57
N ASP A 39 -11.01 -11.36 4.85
CA ASP A 39 -9.88 -10.56 5.33
C ASP A 39 -8.54 -11.08 4.79
N LEU A 40 -8.40 -12.41 4.67
CA LEU A 40 -7.22 -13.01 4.03
C LEU A 40 -7.17 -12.67 2.53
N ALA A 41 -8.30 -12.76 1.81
CA ALA A 41 -8.38 -12.43 0.39
C ALA A 41 -8.08 -10.94 0.11
N LEU A 42 -8.61 -10.03 0.94
CA LEU A 42 -8.27 -8.60 0.87
C LEU A 42 -6.80 -8.38 1.23
N THR A 43 -6.27 -9.06 2.24
CA THR A 43 -4.84 -8.96 2.56
C THR A 43 -3.97 -9.40 1.36
N GLN A 44 -4.36 -10.46 0.65
CA GLN A 44 -3.70 -10.90 -0.58
C GLN A 44 -3.71 -9.81 -1.66
N PHE A 45 -4.82 -9.08 -1.83
CA PHE A 45 -4.87 -7.93 -2.73
C PHE A 45 -3.83 -6.86 -2.33
N GLY A 46 -3.67 -6.60 -1.03
CA GLY A 46 -2.66 -5.65 -0.54
C GLY A 46 -1.22 -5.97 -0.99
N PHE A 47 -0.91 -7.25 -1.25
CA PHE A 47 0.40 -7.67 -1.75
C PHE A 47 0.55 -7.58 -3.27
N VAL A 48 -0.51 -7.92 -4.03
CA VAL A 48 -0.38 -8.12 -5.49
C VAL A 48 -1.29 -7.25 -6.34
N GLY A 49 -2.43 -6.82 -5.82
CA GLY A 49 -3.50 -6.18 -6.58
C GLY A 49 -3.01 -4.95 -7.34
N PHE A 50 -2.30 -4.04 -6.65
CA PHE A 50 -1.73 -2.86 -7.30
C PHE A 50 -0.68 -3.20 -8.37
N SER A 51 0.14 -4.23 -8.14
CA SER A 51 1.16 -4.64 -9.13
C SER A 51 0.54 -5.26 -10.39
N MET A 52 -0.61 -5.91 -10.26
CA MET A 52 -1.36 -6.51 -11.38
C MET A 52 -2.14 -5.45 -12.17
N LEU A 53 -2.70 -4.44 -11.48
CA LEU A 53 -3.50 -3.38 -12.10
C LEU A 53 -2.66 -2.26 -12.70
N LYS A 54 -1.57 -1.87 -12.00
CA LYS A 54 -0.72 -0.71 -12.32
C LYS A 54 0.76 -1.12 -12.43
N PRO A 55 1.11 -2.13 -13.25
CA PRO A 55 2.45 -2.72 -13.29
C PRO A 55 3.56 -1.71 -13.65
N ASP A 56 3.23 -0.70 -14.46
CA ASP A 56 4.10 0.41 -14.84
C ASP A 56 4.58 1.21 -13.63
N LYS A 57 3.72 1.40 -12.62
CA LYS A 57 4.06 2.13 -11.38
C LYS A 57 5.05 1.39 -10.50
N PHE A 58 5.26 0.10 -10.74
CA PHE A 58 6.20 -0.76 -10.00
C PHE A 58 7.35 -1.27 -10.87
N GLY A 59 7.43 -0.85 -12.14
CA GLY A 59 8.41 -1.34 -13.10
C GLY A 59 8.32 -2.86 -13.36
N VAL A 60 7.12 -3.43 -13.15
CA VAL A 60 6.82 -4.83 -13.46
C VAL A 60 6.48 -4.94 -14.95
N ARG A 61 7.11 -5.87 -15.63
CA ARG A 61 6.86 -6.15 -17.06
C ARG A 61 7.03 -7.62 -17.33
N GLN A 62 6.34 -8.10 -18.34
CA GLN A 62 6.54 -9.42 -18.89
C GLN A 62 7.91 -9.48 -19.60
N LEU A 63 8.72 -10.48 -19.29
CA LEU A 63 10.01 -10.72 -19.95
C LEU A 63 9.93 -11.91 -20.91
N LYS A 64 9.10 -12.90 -20.58
CA LYS A 64 8.82 -14.08 -21.38
C LYS A 64 7.31 -14.32 -21.44
N GLU A 65 6.88 -15.02 -22.50
CA GLU A 65 5.52 -15.54 -22.57
C GLU A 65 5.20 -16.39 -21.33
N GLY A 66 4.03 -16.18 -20.72
CA GLY A 66 3.59 -16.90 -19.52
C GLY A 66 4.12 -16.37 -18.17
N ASP A 67 4.95 -15.32 -18.11
CA ASP A 67 5.42 -14.77 -16.83
C ASP A 67 4.26 -14.29 -15.94
N TRP A 68 3.21 -13.71 -16.53
CA TRP A 68 2.03 -13.26 -15.80
C TRP A 68 1.22 -14.42 -15.21
N ASP A 69 1.05 -15.50 -15.97
CA ASP A 69 0.39 -16.72 -15.47
C ASP A 69 1.21 -17.39 -14.37
N ALA A 70 2.54 -17.43 -14.52
CA ALA A 70 3.43 -17.93 -13.47
C ALA A 70 3.36 -17.06 -12.21
N TYR A 71 3.36 -15.73 -12.35
CA TYR A 71 3.19 -14.79 -11.23
C TYR A 71 1.84 -14.99 -10.53
N ASN A 72 0.76 -15.09 -11.30
CA ASN A 72 -0.57 -15.40 -10.79
C ASN A 72 -0.60 -16.74 -10.03
N TYR A 73 -0.06 -17.80 -10.64
CA TYR A 73 -0.03 -19.14 -10.05
C TYR A 73 0.73 -19.18 -8.73
N VAL A 74 1.88 -18.49 -8.62
CA VAL A 74 2.64 -18.38 -7.37
C VAL A 74 1.76 -17.79 -6.25
N TRP A 75 1.04 -16.71 -6.54
CA TRP A 75 0.20 -16.07 -5.54
C TRP A 75 -1.08 -16.85 -5.24
N ARG A 76 -1.64 -17.57 -6.22
CA ARG A 76 -2.72 -18.54 -6.00
C ARG A 76 -2.28 -19.62 -5.01
N VAL A 77 -1.10 -20.22 -5.21
CA VAL A 77 -0.54 -21.22 -4.30
C VAL A 77 -0.28 -20.63 -2.92
N ILE A 78 0.30 -19.43 -2.82
CA ILE A 78 0.51 -18.76 -1.52
C ILE A 78 -0.82 -18.57 -0.78
N GLY A 79 -1.87 -18.09 -1.47
CA GLY A 79 -3.21 -17.94 -0.92
C GLY A 79 -3.77 -19.24 -0.35
N HIS A 80 -3.72 -20.32 -1.13
CA HIS A 80 -4.14 -21.65 -0.69
C HIS A 80 -3.36 -22.11 0.55
N MET A 81 -2.04 -21.92 0.53
CA MET A 81 -1.12 -22.34 1.59
C MET A 81 -1.35 -21.63 2.92
N ILE A 82 -1.68 -20.33 2.90
CA ILE A 82 -2.03 -19.57 4.11
C ILE A 82 -3.46 -19.84 4.58
N GLY A 83 -4.22 -20.68 3.86
CA GLY A 83 -5.54 -21.17 4.25
C GLY A 83 -6.72 -20.46 3.60
N ILE A 84 -6.52 -19.73 2.50
CA ILE A 84 -7.63 -19.22 1.70
C ILE A 84 -8.25 -20.38 0.93
N GLU A 85 -9.56 -20.60 1.07
CA GLU A 85 -10.28 -21.58 0.24
C GLU A 85 -10.24 -21.13 -1.22
N ASP A 86 -10.10 -22.07 -2.17
CA ASP A 86 -9.92 -21.73 -3.59
C ASP A 86 -11.06 -20.88 -4.18
N ARG A 87 -12.27 -20.98 -3.63
CA ARG A 87 -13.42 -20.14 -4.01
C ARG A 87 -13.31 -18.68 -3.57
N TYR A 88 -12.49 -18.39 -2.56
CA TYR A 88 -12.24 -17.03 -2.03
C TYR A 88 -10.88 -16.47 -2.44
N ASN A 89 -10.01 -17.28 -3.04
CA ASN A 89 -8.70 -16.85 -3.53
C ASN A 89 -8.88 -15.89 -4.71
N ILE A 90 -8.27 -14.71 -4.61
CA ILE A 90 -8.41 -13.66 -5.63
C ILE A 90 -7.63 -14.01 -6.89
N CYS A 91 -6.57 -14.83 -6.76
CA CYS A 91 -5.80 -15.34 -7.88
C CYS A 91 -6.54 -16.53 -8.50
N ARG A 92 -7.14 -16.29 -9.67
CA ARG A 92 -8.00 -17.21 -10.42
C ARG A 92 -7.19 -18.13 -11.34
N GLU A 93 -7.87 -18.84 -12.24
CA GLU A 93 -7.23 -19.74 -13.22
C GLU A 93 -6.28 -18.95 -14.11
N THR A 94 -6.73 -17.81 -14.65
CA THR A 94 -5.92 -16.97 -15.54
C THR A 94 -5.53 -15.64 -14.88
N PHE A 95 -4.49 -15.01 -15.43
CA PHE A 95 -4.10 -13.67 -15.02
C PHE A 95 -5.21 -12.64 -15.32
N GLU A 96 -5.91 -12.77 -16.44
CA GLU A 96 -6.98 -11.85 -16.85
C GLU A 96 -8.15 -11.86 -15.87
N GLU A 97 -8.64 -13.04 -15.50
CA GLU A 97 -9.70 -13.19 -14.48
C GLU A 97 -9.25 -12.59 -13.14
N THR A 98 -7.99 -12.81 -12.77
CA THR A 98 -7.42 -12.26 -11.54
C THR A 98 -7.37 -10.74 -11.58
N ARG A 99 -7.00 -10.16 -12.73
CA ARG A 99 -6.96 -8.71 -12.94
C ARG A 99 -8.35 -8.10 -12.83
N GLU A 100 -9.37 -8.75 -13.37
CA GLU A 100 -10.77 -8.31 -13.22
C GLU A 100 -11.24 -8.34 -11.75
N VAL A 101 -10.94 -9.42 -11.02
CA VAL A 101 -11.22 -9.50 -9.58
C VAL A 101 -10.51 -8.38 -8.82
N CYS A 102 -9.23 -8.12 -9.12
CA CYS A 102 -8.48 -7.03 -8.52
C CYS A 102 -9.13 -5.67 -8.83
N GLN A 103 -9.58 -5.43 -10.06
CA GLN A 103 -10.24 -4.18 -10.44
C GLN A 103 -11.53 -3.96 -9.63
N LEU A 104 -12.34 -5.02 -9.47
CA LEU A 104 -13.55 -4.96 -8.64
C LEU A 104 -13.24 -4.67 -7.17
N LEU A 105 -12.21 -5.29 -6.61
CA LEU A 105 -11.78 -5.05 -5.23
C LEU A 105 -11.25 -3.62 -5.07
N LEU A 106 -10.47 -3.12 -6.02
CA LEU A 106 -10.00 -1.74 -6.03
C LEU A 106 -11.18 -0.77 -5.94
N GLU A 107 -12.09 -0.84 -6.92
CA GLU A 107 -13.19 0.13 -7.06
C GLU A 107 -14.22 0.05 -5.94
N ARG A 108 -14.55 -1.17 -5.47
CA ARG A 108 -15.65 -1.39 -4.53
C ARG A 108 -15.20 -1.53 -3.08
N VAL A 109 -13.90 -1.72 -2.83
CA VAL A 109 -13.35 -1.87 -1.47
C VAL A 109 -12.27 -0.83 -1.20
N TYR A 110 -11.15 -0.84 -1.92
CA TYR A 110 -10.00 0.00 -1.54
C TYR A 110 -10.22 1.48 -1.78
N THR A 111 -10.76 1.87 -2.93
CA THR A 111 -11.09 3.28 -3.23
C THR A 111 -12.03 3.86 -2.17
N PRO A 112 -13.20 3.26 -1.86
CA PRO A 112 -14.09 3.81 -0.84
C PRO A 112 -13.54 3.73 0.60
N CYS A 113 -12.78 2.68 0.94
CA CYS A 113 -12.13 2.59 2.25
C CYS A 113 -11.05 3.65 2.44
N LEU A 114 -10.31 4.01 1.39
CA LEU A 114 -9.25 5.03 1.49
C LEU A 114 -9.78 6.46 1.36
N GLU A 115 -10.97 6.63 0.79
CA GLU A 115 -11.78 7.85 0.95
C GLU A 115 -12.21 8.03 2.41
N ASN A 116 -12.82 6.99 2.99
CA ASN A 116 -13.40 7.00 4.32
C ASN A 116 -12.70 6.00 5.23
N VAL A 117 -11.49 6.34 5.65
CA VAL A 117 -10.65 5.43 6.43
C VAL A 117 -11.28 5.13 7.80
N PRO A 118 -11.27 3.86 8.26
CA PRO A 118 -11.77 3.50 9.58
C PRO A 118 -10.90 4.12 10.69
N GLU A 119 -11.46 4.21 11.89
CA GLU A 119 -10.71 4.68 13.07
C GLU A 119 -9.43 3.84 13.27
N TYR A 120 -8.35 4.49 13.70
CA TYR A 120 -7.01 3.90 13.88
C TYR A 120 -6.25 3.52 12.61
N PHE A 121 -6.81 3.72 11.41
CA PHE A 121 -6.10 3.51 10.14
C PHE A 121 -4.79 4.29 10.07
N GLU A 122 -4.80 5.58 10.42
CA GLU A 122 -3.61 6.43 10.36
C GLU A 122 -2.53 5.92 11.33
N HIS A 123 -2.91 5.51 12.53
CA HIS A 123 -1.96 4.94 13.49
C HIS A 123 -1.29 3.68 12.94
N MET A 124 -2.09 2.70 12.52
CA MET A 124 -1.59 1.43 12.02
C MET A 124 -0.68 1.60 10.80
N ALA A 125 -1.12 2.40 9.81
CA ALA A 125 -0.35 2.61 8.59
C ALA A 125 0.99 3.32 8.89
N ARG A 126 0.99 4.30 9.79
CA ARG A 126 2.20 5.05 10.15
C ARG A 126 3.19 4.21 10.95
N VAL A 127 2.72 3.38 11.89
CA VAL A 127 3.58 2.44 12.63
C VAL A 127 4.19 1.40 11.69
N MET A 128 3.40 0.86 10.75
CA MET A 128 3.91 -0.08 9.74
C MET A 128 5.00 0.56 8.85
N LEU A 129 4.77 1.79 8.36
CA LEU A 129 5.73 2.51 7.52
C LEU A 129 6.99 2.92 8.29
N ASP A 130 6.84 3.30 9.56
CA ASP A 130 7.96 3.59 10.44
C ASP A 130 8.83 2.34 10.72
N GLY A 131 8.21 1.17 10.91
CA GLY A 131 8.93 -0.10 10.99
C GLY A 131 9.70 -0.43 9.71
N MET A 132 9.16 -0.09 8.54
CA MET A 132 9.81 -0.28 7.24
C MET A 132 11.07 0.59 7.08
N TRP A 133 11.20 1.68 7.82
CA TRP A 133 12.34 2.60 7.69
C TRP A 133 13.70 1.91 7.89
N SER A 134 13.79 0.94 8.82
CA SER A 134 15.02 0.18 9.05
C SER A 134 15.39 -0.77 7.90
N VAL A 135 14.44 -1.05 7.02
CA VAL A 135 14.61 -1.85 5.79
C VAL A 135 14.86 -0.94 4.59
N ASN A 136 14.10 0.15 4.48
CA ASN A 136 14.20 1.11 3.40
C ASN A 136 14.06 2.55 3.95
N PRO A 137 15.17 3.26 4.18
CA PRO A 137 15.16 4.61 4.75
C PRO A 137 14.63 5.67 3.78
N THR A 138 14.35 5.32 2.52
CA THR A 138 13.75 6.23 1.52
C THR A 138 12.24 6.41 1.69
N VAL A 139 11.60 5.58 2.53
CA VAL A 139 10.17 5.68 2.83
C VAL A 139 9.89 6.94 3.64
N GLU A 140 9.05 7.82 3.08
CA GLU A 140 8.49 8.97 3.77
C GLU A 140 6.98 8.75 3.92
N THR A 141 6.51 8.84 5.16
CA THR A 141 5.20 8.32 5.56
C THR A 141 4.05 9.06 4.89
N ASP A 142 4.05 10.39 4.90
CA ASP A 142 2.95 11.17 4.33
C ASP A 142 2.87 11.02 2.82
N GLY A 143 4.04 11.01 2.17
CA GLY A 143 4.17 10.79 0.75
C GLY A 143 3.74 9.39 0.33
N PHE A 144 4.05 8.36 1.13
CA PHE A 144 3.60 7.00 0.86
C PHE A 144 2.09 6.84 1.05
N LEU A 145 1.50 7.46 2.07
CA LEU A 145 0.04 7.46 2.28
C LEU A 145 -0.69 8.23 1.17
N TYR A 146 -0.09 9.31 0.66
CA TYR A 146 -0.60 10.01 -0.51
C TYR A 146 -0.53 9.13 -1.76
N TRP A 147 0.63 8.51 -2.00
CA TRP A 147 0.84 7.63 -3.15
C TRP A 147 -0.08 6.41 -3.13
N CYS A 148 -0.34 5.84 -1.94
CA CYS A 148 -1.32 4.77 -1.76
C CYS A 148 -2.72 5.18 -2.25
N ARG A 149 -3.16 6.42 -1.95
CA ARG A 149 -4.45 6.94 -2.42
C ARG A 149 -4.47 7.22 -3.94
N VAL A 150 -3.36 7.64 -4.52
CA VAL A 150 -3.18 7.73 -5.98
C VAL A 150 -3.29 6.33 -6.62
N LEU A 151 -2.59 5.34 -6.06
CA LEU A 151 -2.67 3.94 -6.52
C LEU A 151 -4.07 3.36 -6.34
N ALA A 152 -4.81 3.83 -5.34
CA ALA A 152 -6.18 3.40 -5.08
C ALA A 152 -7.26 4.17 -5.86
N ASP A 153 -6.89 5.08 -6.77
CA ASP A 153 -7.82 5.93 -7.54
C ASP A 153 -8.80 6.73 -6.67
N VAL A 154 -8.38 7.11 -5.47
CA VAL A 154 -9.20 7.94 -4.58
C VAL A 154 -9.41 9.31 -5.24
N PRO A 155 -10.66 9.77 -5.44
CA PRO A 155 -10.93 11.03 -6.13
C PRO A 155 -10.15 12.22 -5.55
N GLY A 156 -9.58 13.07 -6.41
CA GLY A 156 -8.81 14.23 -5.96
C GLY A 156 -7.37 13.96 -5.54
N TYR A 157 -6.93 12.70 -5.45
CA TYR A 157 -5.52 12.35 -5.29
C TYR A 157 -4.90 12.13 -6.67
N ILE A 158 -4.08 13.08 -7.11
CA ILE A 158 -3.43 13.08 -8.43
C ILE A 158 -1.93 13.27 -8.30
N TYR A 159 -1.15 12.78 -9.25
CA TYR A 159 0.30 12.97 -9.24
C TYR A 159 0.89 13.36 -10.59
N THR A 160 0.34 12.84 -11.68
CA THR A 160 0.77 13.18 -13.04
C THR A 160 -0.19 14.13 -13.72
N GLU A 161 0.28 14.82 -14.76
CA GLU A 161 -0.59 15.65 -15.61
C GLU A 161 -1.71 14.84 -16.26
N ASN A 162 -1.46 13.57 -16.58
CA ASN A 162 -2.50 12.68 -17.08
C ASN A 162 -3.59 12.43 -16.03
N ASP A 163 -3.22 12.17 -14.77
CA ASP A 163 -4.20 12.00 -13.67
C ASP A 163 -5.03 13.28 -13.49
N ARG A 164 -4.38 14.45 -13.57
CA ARG A 164 -5.03 15.77 -13.49
C ARG A 164 -6.06 15.95 -14.60
N LEU A 165 -5.68 15.70 -15.85
CA LEU A 165 -6.56 15.83 -17.01
C LEU A 165 -7.76 14.87 -16.93
N GLN A 166 -7.50 13.61 -16.52
CA GLN A 166 -8.56 12.62 -16.33
C GLN A 166 -9.54 13.02 -15.22
N LEU A 167 -9.04 13.54 -14.10
CA LEU A 167 -9.89 14.04 -13.01
C LEU A 167 -10.73 15.24 -13.48
N GLN A 168 -10.13 16.24 -14.14
CA GLN A 168 -10.85 17.40 -14.66
C GLN A 168 -11.93 17.00 -15.67
N ALA A 169 -11.67 16.01 -16.53
CA ALA A 169 -12.66 15.46 -17.45
C ALA A 169 -13.82 14.77 -16.70
N LYS A 170 -13.52 13.98 -15.67
CA LYS A 170 -14.54 13.36 -14.79
C LYS A 170 -15.39 14.42 -14.08
N LEU A 171 -14.79 15.47 -13.54
CA LEU A 171 -15.50 16.57 -12.88
C LEU A 171 -16.42 17.29 -13.86
N LYS A 172 -15.92 17.70 -15.03
CA LYS A 172 -16.72 18.34 -16.09
C LYS A 172 -17.93 17.49 -16.50
N LYS A 173 -17.74 16.18 -16.64
CA LYS A 173 -18.83 15.24 -16.98
C LYS A 173 -19.93 15.23 -15.91
N HIS A 174 -19.56 15.26 -14.62
CA HIS A 174 -20.53 15.26 -13.51
C HIS A 174 -21.22 16.60 -13.31
N LEU A 175 -20.54 17.71 -13.63
CA LEU A 175 -21.14 19.04 -13.57
C LEU A 175 -22.28 19.23 -14.58
N LYS A 176 -22.33 18.47 -15.68
CA LYS A 176 -23.42 18.51 -16.69
C LYS A 176 -23.76 19.94 -17.15
N GLY A 177 -22.74 20.78 -17.34
CA GLY A 177 -22.89 22.18 -17.78
C GLY A 177 -23.13 23.20 -16.66
N LYS A 178 -23.18 22.77 -15.38
CA LYS A 178 -23.15 23.69 -14.22
C LYS A 178 -21.81 24.43 -14.14
N SER A 179 -21.79 25.54 -13.39
CA SER A 179 -20.58 26.35 -13.17
C SER A 179 -19.41 25.51 -12.64
N LEU A 180 -18.19 25.80 -13.11
CA LEU A 180 -16.95 25.17 -12.65
C LEU A 180 -16.62 25.50 -11.17
N ASP A 181 -17.28 26.50 -10.59
CA ASP A 181 -17.22 26.80 -9.16
C ASP A 181 -18.08 25.87 -8.31
N THR A 182 -18.91 25.03 -8.92
CA THR A 182 -19.71 24.03 -8.20
C THR A 182 -18.82 22.86 -7.79
N GLY A 183 -18.83 22.51 -6.50
CA GLY A 183 -18.13 21.32 -6.01
C GLY A 183 -18.84 20.05 -6.43
N VAL A 184 -18.09 19.06 -6.90
CA VAL A 184 -18.59 17.69 -7.16
C VAL A 184 -18.30 16.84 -5.93
N ASP A 185 -19.31 16.13 -5.43
CA ASP A 185 -19.17 15.21 -4.31
C ASP A 185 -18.25 14.03 -4.70
N SER A 186 -17.23 13.75 -3.91
CA SER A 186 -16.28 12.66 -4.16
C SER A 186 -16.94 11.29 -4.28
N THR A 187 -18.07 11.07 -3.59
CA THR A 187 -18.84 9.82 -3.65
C THR A 187 -19.52 9.59 -4.99
N GLU A 188 -19.81 10.66 -5.76
CA GLU A 188 -20.34 10.53 -7.13
C GLU A 188 -19.30 9.98 -8.11
N LEU A 189 -18.01 10.07 -7.75
CA LEU A 189 -16.89 9.63 -8.59
C LEU A 189 -16.41 8.22 -8.28
N MET A 190 -17.06 7.50 -7.37
CA MET A 190 -16.67 6.17 -6.91
C MET A 190 -17.81 5.17 -7.04
N CYS A 191 -17.46 3.88 -7.01
CA CYS A 191 -18.45 2.83 -6.84
C CYS A 191 -19.02 2.83 -5.41
N LYS A 192 -20.25 2.33 -5.26
CA LYS A 192 -20.81 2.05 -3.95
C LYS A 192 -19.91 1.05 -3.19
N PRO A 193 -19.55 1.32 -1.92
CA PRO A 193 -18.74 0.41 -1.14
C PRO A 193 -19.41 -0.97 -1.02
N ALA A 194 -18.63 -2.03 -1.21
CA ALA A 194 -19.03 -3.43 -1.01
C ALA A 194 -18.64 -3.96 0.39
N VAL A 195 -18.24 -3.07 1.29
CA VAL A 195 -17.95 -3.37 2.69
C VAL A 195 -18.82 -2.52 3.60
N ASP A 196 -19.31 -3.15 4.67
CA ASP A 196 -20.12 -2.49 5.69
C ASP A 196 -19.25 -1.83 6.77
N GLY A 197 -19.85 -0.96 7.57
CA GLY A 197 -19.19 -0.38 8.75
C GLY A 197 -18.19 0.74 8.46
N LEU A 198 -18.14 1.25 7.23
CA LEU A 198 -17.36 2.45 6.93
C LEU A 198 -17.88 3.66 7.72
N PRO A 199 -16.98 4.53 8.21
CA PRO A 199 -17.38 5.76 8.88
C PRO A 199 -18.27 6.62 8.00
N LYS A 200 -19.34 7.18 8.58
CA LYS A 200 -20.24 8.13 7.90
C LYS A 200 -19.64 9.54 7.95
N LEU A 201 -18.61 9.78 7.13
CA LEU A 201 -18.01 11.10 7.00
C LEU A 201 -18.78 11.95 5.98
N ALA A 202 -18.73 13.27 6.17
CA ALA A 202 -19.24 14.19 5.17
C ALA A 202 -18.42 14.03 3.87
N PRO A 203 -19.06 13.88 2.71
CA PRO A 203 -18.33 13.75 1.45
C PRO A 203 -17.47 14.98 1.15
N ARG A 204 -16.35 14.75 0.44
CA ARG A 204 -15.45 15.83 0.04
C ARG A 204 -15.97 16.47 -1.23
N LEU A 205 -16.04 17.80 -1.23
CA LEU A 205 -16.34 18.57 -2.44
C LEU A 205 -15.05 18.83 -3.22
N LEU A 206 -15.03 18.39 -4.46
CA LEU A 206 -13.92 18.57 -5.39
C LEU A 206 -14.26 19.69 -6.38
N TYR A 207 -13.52 20.79 -6.32
CA TYR A 207 -13.73 21.93 -7.21
C TYR A 207 -12.77 21.87 -8.39
N TYR A 208 -13.26 22.18 -9.60
CA TYR A 208 -12.46 22.11 -10.81
C TYR A 208 -11.17 22.95 -10.72
N LYS A 209 -11.28 24.18 -10.20
CA LYS A 209 -10.19 25.15 -10.05
C LYS A 209 -9.05 24.71 -9.12
N ASP A 210 -9.33 23.80 -8.19
CA ASP A 210 -8.30 23.29 -7.29
C ASP A 210 -7.29 22.40 -8.02
N TYR A 211 -7.65 21.89 -9.21
CA TYR A 211 -6.88 20.95 -10.01
C TYR A 211 -6.33 21.56 -11.31
N ASP A 212 -6.05 22.87 -11.32
CA ASP A 212 -5.41 23.55 -12.45
C ASP A 212 -3.99 23.01 -12.72
N THR A 213 -3.26 22.68 -11.66
CA THR A 213 -1.97 21.96 -11.72
C THR A 213 -1.95 20.86 -10.65
N VAL A 214 -0.97 19.95 -10.71
CA VAL A 214 -0.75 18.99 -9.61
C VAL A 214 -0.39 19.71 -8.31
N GLU A 215 0.38 20.80 -8.37
CA GLU A 215 0.80 21.58 -7.19
C GLU A 215 -0.34 22.31 -6.48
N THR A 216 -1.42 22.65 -7.21
CA THR A 216 -2.60 23.31 -6.61
C THR A 216 -3.55 22.32 -5.94
N ALA A 217 -3.44 21.02 -6.24
CA ALA A 217 -4.34 20.00 -5.73
C ALA A 217 -4.37 20.02 -4.18
N PRO A 218 -5.55 20.05 -3.52
CA PRO A 218 -5.64 20.41 -2.11
C PRO A 218 -4.84 19.50 -1.17
N TYR A 219 -4.76 18.20 -1.47
CA TYR A 219 -4.03 17.24 -0.66
C TYR A 219 -2.55 17.16 -1.02
N TYR A 220 -2.19 17.37 -2.28
CA TYR A 220 -0.79 17.45 -2.68
C TYR A 220 -0.11 18.69 -2.07
N LYS A 221 -0.81 19.83 -2.08
CA LYS A 221 -0.34 21.09 -1.48
C LYS A 221 -0.07 21.00 0.02
N LYS A 222 -0.76 20.11 0.73
CA LYS A 222 -0.57 19.86 2.17
C LYS A 222 0.69 19.05 2.47
N LEU A 223 1.27 18.37 1.48
CA LEU A 223 2.48 17.58 1.67
C LEU A 223 3.68 18.49 1.95
N THR A 224 4.53 18.03 2.88
CA THR A 224 5.81 18.67 3.15
C THR A 224 6.69 18.67 1.90
N LEU A 225 7.67 19.58 1.81
CA LEU A 225 8.63 19.58 0.70
C LEU A 225 9.37 18.23 0.62
N LYS A 226 9.74 17.67 1.78
CA LYS A 226 10.36 16.36 1.91
C LYS A 226 9.48 15.25 1.32
N ALA A 227 8.19 15.21 1.66
CA ALA A 227 7.25 14.23 1.15
C ALA A 227 7.15 14.29 -0.39
N ARG A 228 6.95 15.49 -0.95
CA ARG A 228 6.90 15.71 -2.40
C ARG A 228 8.20 15.29 -3.10
N TYR A 229 9.34 15.65 -2.52
CA TYR A 229 10.66 15.26 -3.04
C TYR A 229 10.85 13.73 -3.04
N LYS A 230 10.44 13.03 -1.97
CA LYS A 230 10.55 11.57 -1.89
C LYS A 230 9.62 10.85 -2.87
N ILE A 231 8.39 11.35 -3.09
CA ILE A 231 7.52 10.84 -4.16
C ILE A 231 8.17 11.05 -5.54
N PHE A 232 8.75 12.24 -5.78
CA PHE A 232 9.49 12.53 -7.01
C PHE A 232 10.65 11.55 -7.22
N LEU A 233 11.50 11.35 -6.20
CA LEU A 233 12.60 10.39 -6.27
C LEU A 233 12.12 8.96 -6.53
N TYR A 234 11.00 8.55 -5.92
CA TYR A 234 10.41 7.24 -6.20
C TYR A 234 9.99 7.09 -7.67
N ASN A 235 9.36 8.10 -8.24
CA ASN A 235 8.95 8.07 -9.66
C ASN A 235 10.16 8.10 -10.60
N LEU A 236 11.18 8.89 -10.27
CA LEU A 236 12.46 8.88 -11.00
C LEU A 236 13.14 7.50 -10.92
N TYR A 237 13.18 6.91 -9.72
CA TYR A 237 13.70 5.57 -9.46
C TYR A 237 12.96 4.52 -10.32
N MET A 238 11.62 4.52 -10.31
CA MET A 238 10.80 3.63 -11.13
C MET A 238 11.06 3.80 -12.63
N THR A 239 11.21 5.04 -13.08
CA THR A 239 11.53 5.35 -14.48
C THR A 239 12.89 4.79 -14.87
N ILE A 240 13.92 4.98 -14.03
CA ILE A 240 15.26 4.42 -14.28
C ILE A 240 15.21 2.89 -14.21
N TYR A 241 14.48 2.31 -13.26
CA TYR A 241 14.30 0.86 -13.10
C TYR A 241 13.65 0.19 -14.33
N SER A 242 12.88 0.95 -15.13
CA SER A 242 12.33 0.44 -16.40
C SER A 242 13.40 0.20 -17.48
N SER A 243 14.56 0.89 -17.39
CA SER A 243 15.70 0.70 -18.30
C SER A 243 16.50 -0.58 -17.98
N TYR A 244 17.27 -1.07 -18.95
CA TYR A 244 18.11 -2.26 -18.75
C TYR A 244 19.20 -2.02 -17.68
N LEU A 245 19.97 -0.93 -17.81
CA LEU A 245 21.05 -0.61 -16.88
C LEU A 245 20.54 -0.27 -15.48
N GLY A 246 19.43 0.48 -15.40
CA GLY A 246 18.78 0.77 -14.13
C GLY A 246 18.31 -0.49 -13.43
N ARG A 247 17.65 -1.41 -14.15
CA ARG A 247 17.23 -2.70 -13.60
C ARG A 247 18.41 -3.52 -13.09
N LEU A 248 19.51 -3.58 -13.84
CA LEU A 248 20.72 -4.28 -13.40
C LEU A 248 21.27 -3.67 -12.10
N TYR A 249 21.47 -2.36 -12.07
CA TYR A 249 21.98 -1.64 -10.90
C TYR A 249 21.10 -1.85 -9.66
N PHE A 250 19.79 -1.64 -9.79
CA PHE A 250 18.87 -1.73 -8.68
C PHE A 250 18.62 -3.16 -8.22
N ASN A 251 18.63 -4.15 -9.11
CA ASN A 251 18.57 -5.55 -8.71
C ASN A 251 19.83 -5.94 -7.92
N LEU A 252 21.02 -5.50 -8.34
CA LEU A 252 22.26 -5.72 -7.58
C LEU A 252 22.21 -5.02 -6.22
N ASN A 253 21.76 -3.77 -6.17
CA ASN A 253 21.59 -3.02 -4.93
C ASN A 253 20.58 -3.71 -3.98
N PHE A 254 19.46 -4.22 -4.51
CA PHE A 254 18.48 -4.97 -3.74
C PHE A 254 19.06 -6.27 -3.18
N GLN A 255 19.78 -7.05 -3.99
CA GLN A 255 20.46 -8.27 -3.53
C GLN A 255 21.48 -7.98 -2.42
N PHE A 256 22.27 -6.91 -2.59
CA PHE A 256 23.21 -6.46 -1.57
C PHE A 256 22.50 -6.00 -0.28
N SER A 257 21.38 -5.30 -0.41
CA SER A 257 20.56 -4.87 0.73
C SER A 257 19.98 -6.06 1.48
N VAL A 258 19.49 -7.09 0.78
CA VAL A 258 19.03 -8.34 1.38
C VAL A 258 20.16 -9.08 2.10
N LEU A 259 21.37 -9.07 1.53
CA LEU A 259 22.56 -9.61 2.18
C LEU A 259 22.86 -8.87 3.50
N LEU A 260 22.88 -7.54 3.48
CA LEU A 260 23.07 -6.73 4.68
C LEU A 260 21.97 -6.98 5.71
N MET A 261 20.70 -6.98 5.33
CA MET A 261 19.60 -7.27 6.26
C MET A 261 19.73 -8.65 6.92
N ARG A 262 20.21 -9.65 6.18
CA ARG A 262 20.36 -11.02 6.70
C ARG A 262 21.54 -11.19 7.65
N TYR A 263 22.67 -10.53 7.38
CA TYR A 263 23.93 -10.80 8.07
C TYR A 263 24.46 -9.62 8.90
N PHE A 264 24.10 -8.39 8.55
CA PHE A 264 24.56 -7.16 9.19
C PHE A 264 23.50 -6.04 9.09
N PRO A 265 22.35 -6.14 9.79
CA PRO A 265 21.27 -5.16 9.74
C PRO A 265 21.62 -3.89 10.53
N TYR A 266 22.63 -3.16 10.07
CA TYR A 266 23.25 -2.03 10.77
C TYR A 266 22.25 -0.91 11.10
N LEU A 267 21.30 -0.63 10.22
CA LEU A 267 20.23 0.36 10.48
C LEU A 267 19.35 -0.05 11.67
N ALA A 268 19.04 -1.34 11.78
CA ALA A 268 18.28 -1.88 12.90
C ALA A 268 19.12 -1.86 14.19
N PHE A 269 20.45 -2.08 14.12
CA PHE A 269 21.32 -2.03 15.30
C PHE A 269 21.25 -0.69 16.04
N PHE A 270 21.24 0.42 15.31
CA PHE A 270 21.12 1.75 15.92
C PHE A 270 19.75 1.99 16.56
N ARG A 271 18.69 1.37 16.03
CA ARG A 271 17.31 1.62 16.46
C ARG A 271 16.85 0.67 17.58
N PHE A 272 17.21 -0.60 17.50
CA PHE A 272 16.71 -1.66 18.37
C PHE A 272 17.81 -2.35 19.19
N GLY A 273 19.08 -2.06 18.90
CA GLY A 273 20.22 -2.78 19.45
C GLY A 273 20.50 -4.10 18.71
N VAL A 274 21.73 -4.61 18.86
CA VAL A 274 22.23 -5.76 18.08
C VAL A 274 21.37 -7.02 18.27
N LYS A 275 21.05 -7.38 19.52
CA LYS A 275 20.30 -8.61 19.82
C LYS A 275 18.90 -8.62 19.22
N LYS A 276 18.14 -7.52 19.36
CA LYS A 276 16.76 -7.43 18.88
C LYS A 276 16.66 -7.28 17.36
N SER A 277 17.76 -6.88 16.71
CA SER A 277 17.79 -6.72 15.24
C SER A 277 17.93 -8.06 14.50
N LEU A 278 18.36 -9.12 15.18
CA LEU A 278 18.48 -10.46 14.62
C LEU A 278 17.19 -11.25 14.92
N VAL A 279 16.17 -11.04 14.10
CA VAL A 279 14.82 -11.57 14.31
C VAL A 279 14.70 -13.03 13.85
N ASN A 280 14.20 -13.90 14.72
CA ASN A 280 13.75 -15.24 14.35
C ASN A 280 12.26 -15.20 13.99
N ILE A 281 11.94 -15.22 12.70
CA ILE A 281 10.55 -15.15 12.20
C ILE A 281 9.64 -16.29 12.70
N PHE A 282 10.22 -17.36 13.26
CA PHE A 282 9.48 -18.51 13.81
C PHE A 282 9.17 -18.38 15.30
N GLU A 283 9.76 -17.42 15.98
CA GLU A 283 9.43 -17.05 17.37
C GLU A 283 8.41 -15.91 17.34
N GLU A 284 7.49 -15.90 18.30
CA GLU A 284 6.50 -14.82 18.44
C GLU A 284 7.13 -13.68 19.27
N ASP A 285 6.95 -12.45 18.82
CA ASP A 285 7.38 -11.27 19.55
C ASP A 285 6.55 -11.11 20.85
N PRO A 286 7.11 -10.42 21.87
CA PRO A 286 6.35 -10.09 23.07
C PRO A 286 5.10 -9.26 22.71
N VAL A 287 4.08 -9.38 23.56
CA VAL A 287 2.83 -8.61 23.40
C VAL A 287 3.15 -7.11 23.49
N ASP A 288 2.64 -6.35 22.53
CA ASP A 288 2.63 -4.90 22.55
C ASP A 288 1.25 -4.41 23.02
N ASP A 289 1.22 -3.80 24.21
CA ASP A 289 0.00 -3.25 24.83
C ASP A 289 -0.16 -1.75 24.53
N THR A 290 0.55 -1.22 23.53
CA THR A 290 0.41 0.18 23.11
C THR A 290 -0.99 0.44 22.56
N ASN A 291 -1.70 1.37 23.20
CA ASN A 291 -3.01 1.78 22.72
C ASN A 291 -2.90 2.53 21.38
N PRO A 292 -3.71 2.17 20.37
CA PRO A 292 -3.68 2.84 19.08
C PRO A 292 -4.20 4.27 19.21
N LYS A 293 -3.53 5.20 18.52
CA LYS A 293 -3.91 6.62 18.50
C LYS A 293 -5.06 6.87 17.52
N THR A 294 -5.96 7.78 17.87
CA THR A 294 -7.09 8.12 17.00
C THR A 294 -6.62 8.77 15.70
N ASN A 295 -7.41 8.67 14.63
CA ASN A 295 -7.08 9.30 13.34
C ASN A 295 -6.92 10.83 13.49
N SER A 296 -7.74 11.46 14.34
CA SER A 296 -7.67 12.91 14.62
C SER A 296 -6.33 13.38 15.18
N GLU A 297 -5.60 12.53 15.90
CA GLU A 297 -4.28 12.90 16.43
C GLU A 297 -3.22 13.10 15.36
N TYR A 298 -3.44 12.54 14.16
CA TYR A 298 -2.55 12.69 13.01
C TYR A 298 -2.92 13.88 12.12
N VAL A 299 -4.12 14.44 12.29
CA VAL A 299 -4.57 15.63 11.57
C VAL A 299 -4.07 16.88 12.32
N LYS A 300 -2.79 17.22 12.13
CA LYS A 300 -2.20 18.44 12.66
C LYS A 300 -1.97 19.47 11.54
N PRO A 301 -2.19 20.77 11.79
CA PRO A 301 -1.80 21.80 10.83
C PRO A 301 -0.29 21.70 10.59
N TYR A 302 0.11 21.80 9.31
CA TYR A 302 1.50 21.72 8.90
C TYR A 302 2.34 22.76 9.65
N SER A 303 3.36 22.29 10.36
CA SER A 303 4.41 23.14 10.92
C SER A 303 5.62 23.07 9.97
N PRO A 304 6.04 24.19 9.36
CA PRO A 304 7.18 24.17 8.45
C PRO A 304 8.45 23.70 9.17
N GLU A 305 9.06 22.64 8.64
CA GLU A 305 10.34 22.16 9.17
C GLU A 305 11.43 23.22 8.96
N PRO A 306 12.42 23.33 9.88
CA PRO A 306 13.58 24.17 9.67
C PRO A 306 14.27 23.85 8.34
N TRP A 307 14.79 24.88 7.65
CA TRP A 307 15.40 24.75 6.33
C TRP A 307 16.50 23.68 6.28
N TYR A 308 17.25 23.47 7.36
CA TYR A 308 18.32 22.47 7.41
C TYR A 308 17.80 21.04 7.39
N LYS A 309 16.60 20.77 7.95
CA LYS A 309 15.97 19.44 7.86
C LYS A 309 15.48 19.17 6.43
N ALA A 310 14.91 20.20 5.80
CA ALA A 310 14.55 20.12 4.39
C ALA A 310 15.78 19.88 3.51
N ALA A 311 16.88 20.59 3.74
CA ALA A 311 18.14 20.39 3.01
C ALA A 311 18.75 18.99 3.25
N LEU A 312 18.77 18.53 4.50
CA LEU A 312 19.25 17.18 4.83
C LEU A 312 18.41 16.10 4.13
N SER A 313 17.09 16.33 4.02
CA SER A 313 16.19 15.39 3.35
C SER A 313 16.43 15.21 1.84
N LEU A 314 17.14 16.17 1.21
CA LEU A 314 17.58 16.06 -0.18
C LEU A 314 18.78 15.13 -0.33
N ILE A 315 19.57 14.97 0.73
CA ILE A 315 20.78 14.14 0.76
C ILE A 315 20.44 12.74 1.31
N TRP A 316 19.49 12.67 2.26
CA TRP A 316 19.15 11.47 3.02
C TRP A 316 17.65 11.29 3.25
#